data_AF-A0A962QT93-F1
#
_entry.id   AF-A0A962QT93-F1
#
_cell.length_a   1.000
_cell.length_b   1.000
_cell.length_c   1.000
_cell.angle_alpha   90.00
_cell.angle_beta   90.00
_cell.angle_gamma   90.00
#
_symmetry.space_group_name_H-M   'P 1'
#
loop_
_entity.id
_entity.type
_entity.pdbx_description
1 polymer ?
#
loop_
_entity_poly.entity_id
_entity_poly.type
_entity_poly.pdbx_seq_one_letter_code
_entity_poly.pdbx_strand_id
1 'polypeptide(L)' 'GLQVIERRITRDEVYIADEAFFTGTAAEVTPIREVDGRAIGSGSRGPITERLQSKYFDVVHGRSAAHLDWLSVV' A
#
# COMPACT_ATOMS: atom_id res chain seq x y z
N GLY A 1 -6.95 -7.53 12.48
CA GLY A 1 -6.24 -6.47 11.72
C GLY A 1 -4.95 -7.02 11.17
N LEU A 2 -4.20 -6.24 10.38
CA LEU A 2 -2.83 -6.58 10.01
C LEU A 2 -1.88 -6.13 11.13
N GLN A 3 -0.83 -6.90 11.41
CA GLN A 3 0.21 -6.46 12.34
C GLN A 3 1.08 -5.40 11.66
N VAL A 4 1.32 -4.28 12.34
CA VAL A 4 2.16 -3.18 11.86
C VAL A 4 3.36 -3.06 12.78
N ILE A 5 4.56 -3.06 12.19
CA ILE A 5 5.83 -2.93 12.92
C ILE A 5 6.63 -1.82 12.27
N GLU A 6 6.86 -0.73 13.01
CA GLU A 6 7.77 0.32 12.59
C GLU A 6 9.20 -0.04 13.01
N ARG A 7 10.10 -0.09 12.03
CA ARG A 7 11.52 -0.35 12.26
C ARG A 7 12.33 0.14 11.07
N ARG A 8 13.65 0.19 11.25
CA ARG A 8 14.57 0.34 10.12
C ARG A 8 14.51 -0.92 9.25
N ILE A 9 14.44 -0.71 7.94
CA ILE A 9 14.43 -1.76 6.91
C ILE A 9 15.64 -1.52 6.01
N THR A 10 16.41 -2.56 5.77
CA THR A 10 17.56 -2.53 4.85
C THR A 10 17.11 -2.83 3.42
N ARG A 11 17.91 -2.45 2.42
CA ARG A 11 17.59 -2.71 1.01
C ARG A 11 17.39 -4.20 0.71
N ASP A 12 18.17 -5.06 1.36
CA ASP A 12 18.18 -6.49 1.08
C ASP A 12 16.88 -7.15 1.57
N GLU A 13 16.29 -6.60 2.64
CA GLU A 13 14.96 -6.98 3.12
C GLU A 13 13.86 -6.60 2.14
N VAL A 14 13.99 -5.46 1.45
CA VAL A 14 13.04 -5.07 0.40
C VAL A 14 13.11 -6.06 -0.77
N TYR A 15 14.30 -6.47 -1.18
CA TYR A 15 14.48 -7.41 -2.29
C TYR A 15 13.87 -8.79 -2.04
N ILE A 16 13.77 -9.21 -0.77
CA ILE A 16 13.20 -10.52 -0.37
C ILE A 16 11.79 -10.39 0.23
N ALA A 17 11.19 -9.21 0.19
CA ALA A 17 9.82 -9.01 0.68
C ALA A 17 8.81 -9.70 -0.26
N ASP A 18 7.72 -10.19 0.33
CA ASP A 18 6.59 -10.74 -0.44
C ASP A 18 5.88 -9.63 -1.25
N GLU A 19 5.77 -8.43 -0.67
CA GLU A 19 5.13 -7.26 -1.26
C GLU A 19 5.82 -5.97 -0.81
N ALA A 20 5.84 -4.96 -1.69
CA ALA A 20 6.26 -3.60 -1.36
C ALA A 20 5.33 -2.59 -2.05
N PHE A 21 5.11 -1.42 -1.43
CA PHE A 21 4.27 -0.36 -2.00
C PHE A 21 4.69 1.01 -1.48
N PHE A 22 4.36 2.06 -2.25
CA PHE A 22 4.46 3.45 -1.83
C PHE A 22 3.11 3.97 -1.33
N THR A 23 3.18 4.99 -0.48
CA THR A 23 2.03 5.78 -0.07
C THR A 23 2.28 7.26 -0.34
N GLY A 24 1.28 7.99 -0.81
CA GLY A 24 1.35 9.45 -0.92
C GLY A 24 0.06 10.05 -1.51
N THR A 25 -0.15 11.36 -1.42
CA THR A 25 -1.39 11.97 -1.93
C THR A 25 -1.57 11.73 -3.44
N ALA A 26 -0.49 11.84 -4.21
CA ALA A 26 -0.54 11.59 -5.66
C ALA A 26 -0.35 10.11 -6.03
N ALA A 27 0.42 9.36 -5.22
CA ALA A 27 0.72 7.95 -5.46
C ALA A 27 -0.32 7.00 -4.84
N GLU A 28 -1.19 7.51 -3.98
CA GLU A 28 -2.20 6.77 -3.24
C GLU A 28 -1.60 5.57 -2.51
N VAL A 29 -2.01 4.35 -2.86
CA VAL A 29 -1.33 3.10 -2.50
C VAL A 29 -0.85 2.46 -3.81
N THR A 30 0.44 2.59 -4.12
CA THR A 30 1.03 2.12 -5.39
C THR A 30 1.91 0.90 -5.18
N PRO A 31 1.60 -0.27 -5.77
CA PRO A 31 2.45 -1.47 -5.67
C PRO A 31 3.80 -1.28 -6.37
N ILE A 32 4.85 -1.82 -5.77
CA ILE A 32 6.20 -1.87 -6.32
C ILE A 32 6.48 -3.30 -6.78
N ARG A 33 6.58 -3.50 -8.09
CA ARG A 33 6.87 -4.81 -8.69
C ARG A 33 8.36 -5.17 -8.72
N GLU A 34 9.23 -4.17 -8.68
CA GLU A 34 10.67 -4.34 -8.91
C GLU A 34 11.46 -3.20 -8.28
N VAL A 35 12.61 -3.52 -7.70
CA VAL A 35 13.59 -2.55 -7.17
C VAL A 35 14.99 -2.97 -7.62
N ASP A 36 15.75 -2.05 -8.20
CA ASP A 36 17.13 -2.29 -8.67
C ASP A 36 17.28 -3.52 -9.59
N GLY A 37 16.34 -3.73 -10.51
CA GLY A 37 16.35 -4.87 -11.43
C GLY A 37 15.92 -6.20 -10.80
N ARG A 38 15.45 -6.20 -9.55
CA ARG A 38 15.00 -7.39 -8.82
C ARG A 38 13.49 -7.34 -8.62
N ALA A 39 12.79 -8.36 -9.10
CA ALA A 39 11.37 -8.51 -8.86
C ALA A 39 11.10 -8.70 -7.36
N ILE A 40 10.08 -8.02 -6.85
CA ILE A 40 9.59 -8.19 -5.47
C ILE A 40 8.48 -9.24 -5.48
N GLY A 41 8.57 -10.27 -4.65
CA GLY A 41 7.61 -11.37 -4.60
C GLY A 41 7.32 -11.97 -5.98
N SER A 42 6.06 -11.90 -6.42
CA SER A 42 5.61 -12.39 -7.73
C SER A 42 5.90 -11.44 -8.91
N GLY A 43 6.51 -10.28 -8.68
CA GLY A 43 6.73 -9.26 -9.71
C GLY A 43 5.44 -8.56 -10.16
N SER A 44 4.38 -8.64 -9.35
CA SER A 44 3.06 -8.07 -9.62
C SER A 44 2.43 -7.53 -8.33
N ARG A 45 1.24 -6.92 -8.43
CA ARG A 45 0.50 -6.47 -7.25
C ARG A 45 0.12 -7.67 -6.38
N GLY A 46 0.55 -7.65 -5.12
CA GLY A 46 0.19 -8.69 -4.15
C GLY A 46 -1.14 -8.44 -3.44
N PRO A 47 -1.66 -9.46 -2.73
CA PRO A 47 -2.99 -9.44 -2.12
C PRO A 47 -3.14 -8.44 -0.97
N ILE A 48 -2.09 -8.19 -0.18
CA ILE A 48 -2.16 -7.22 0.93
C ILE A 48 -2.21 -5.80 0.37
N THR A 49 -1.38 -5.51 -0.62
CA THR A 49 -1.35 -4.21 -1.29
C THR A 49 -2.68 -3.92 -1.98
N GLU A 50 -3.25 -4.90 -2.68
CA GLU A 50 -4.58 -4.78 -3.29
C GLU A 50 -5.66 -4.47 -2.25
N ARG A 51 -5.68 -5.22 -1.14
CA ARG A 51 -6.65 -5.00 -0.07
C ARG A 51 -6.56 -3.59 0.53
N LEU A 52 -5.34 -3.10 0.77
CA LEU A 52 -5.10 -1.75 1.29
C LEU A 52 -5.51 -0.69 0.27
N GLN A 53 -5.16 -0.88 -1.00
CA GLN A 53 -5.52 0.01 -2.11
C GLN A 53 -7.04 0.12 -2.28
N SER A 54 -7.75 -1.01 -2.34
CA SER A 54 -9.22 -1.00 -2.43
C SER A 54 -9.85 -0.29 -1.23
N LYS A 55 -9.36 -0.56 -0.02
CA LYS A 55 -9.91 0.06 1.18
C LYS A 55 -9.64 1.57 1.23
N TYR A 56 -8.46 2.01 0.80
CA TYR A 56 -8.14 3.43 0.66
C TYR A 56 -9.12 4.11 -0.30
N PHE A 57 -9.35 3.51 -1.48
CA PHE A 57 -10.29 4.05 -2.46
C PHE A 57 -11.72 4.15 -1.94
N ASP A 58 -12.19 3.16 -1.19
CA ASP A 58 -13.52 3.20 -0.59
C ASP A 58 -13.65 4.34 0.42
N VAL A 59 -12.60 4.63 1.18
CA VAL A 59 -12.58 5.74 2.15
C VAL A 59 -12.56 7.09 1.44
N VAL A 60 -11.61 7.32 0.53
CA VAL A 60 -11.45 8.65 -0.09
C VAL A 60 -12.59 9.02 -1.05
N HIS A 61 -13.32 8.03 -1.59
CA HIS A 61 -14.51 8.25 -2.40
C HIS A 61 -15.82 8.23 -1.59
N GLY A 62 -15.76 8.14 -0.26
CA GLY A 62 -16.95 8.15 0.61
C GLY A 62 -17.86 6.91 0.46
N ARG A 63 -17.34 5.80 -0.08
CA ARG A 63 -18.06 4.52 -0.20
C ARG A 63 -18.01 3.72 1.10
N SER A 64 -17.13 4.09 2.02
CA SER A 64 -17.00 3.54 3.36
C SER A 64 -17.71 4.45 4.38
N ALA A 65 -18.60 3.88 5.19
CA ALA A 65 -19.20 4.59 6.33
C ALA A 65 -18.16 4.93 7.43
N ALA A 66 -17.03 4.20 7.46
CA ALA A 66 -15.90 4.56 8.31
C ALA A 66 -15.06 5.67 7.67
N HIS A 67 -14.58 6.61 8.49
CA HIS A 67 -13.71 7.73 8.11
C HIS A 67 -14.37 8.81 7.24
N LEU A 68 -15.69 8.95 7.30
CA LEU A 68 -16.38 10.07 6.64
C LEU A 68 -15.93 11.44 7.18
N ASP A 69 -15.44 11.49 8.41
CA ASP A 69 -14.84 12.66 9.05
C ASP A 69 -13.55 13.15 8.36
N TRP A 70 -12.93 12.35 7.50
CA TRP A 70 -11.78 12.77 6.68
C TRP A 70 -12.17 13.52 5.41
N LEU A 71 -13.45 13.45 5.01
CA LEU A 71 -13.95 14.09 3.80
C LEU A 71 -14.59 15.43 4.11
N SER A 72 -14.07 16.49 3.49
CA SER A 72 -14.72 17.81 3.50
C SER A 72 -15.54 17.95 2.22
N VAL A 73 -16.87 17.97 2.37
CA VAL A 73 -17.79 18.23 1.25
C VAL A 73 -17.75 19.72 0.92
N VAL A 74 -17.42 20.03 -0.33
CA VAL A 74 -17.32 21.40 -0.87
C VAL A 74 -18.48 21.76 -1.77
#